data_AF-A0A971A580-F1
#
_entry.id   AF-A0A971A580-F1
#
_cell.length_a   1.000
_cell.length_b   1.000
_cell.length_c   1.000
_cell.angle_alpha   90.00
_cell.angle_beta   90.00
_cell.angle_gamma   90.00
#
_symmetry.space_group_name_H-M   'P 1'
#
loop_
_entity.id
_entity.type
_entity.pdbx_description
1 polymer ?
#
loop_
_entity_poly.entity_id
_entity_poly.type
_entity_poly.pdbx_seq_one_letter_code
_entity_poly.pdbx_strand_id
1 'polypeptide(L)'
;MVFVYLICETVKQKPTPTMKRFLFSLALVAASAMMAIAQPFVRTNSATPKIQFPDIPGFHTLVADLHTHSVFSDASVWPTVRVEEALAEGLDVISMTDHVEYHPFKKYIPEDNLASTELILNAAKNKPLIMIPGGEISATSDHFNALFINNQNDTVLKNKTPSIRIKAAKDQGGFVFWNHPGWTSRAKDGNAPVDEGFYQLMEQGQINGIEICNGDEFWPETLVLAQRYHLTLLGNSDIHGVSHYAYTPDRHRTVTLIFAKEKTPESVREALENQRTIVYCGNYLVGTPDLLTQLLTASLQVSLPVVIH
;
A
#
# COMPACT_ATOMS: atom_id res chain seq x y z
N MET A 1 32.15 11.28 -15.16
CA MET A 1 32.53 12.71 -15.07
C MET A 1 34.00 12.75 -14.67
N VAL A 2 34.88 13.35 -15.49
CA VAL A 2 36.34 13.39 -15.26
C VAL A 2 36.69 14.71 -14.58
N PHE A 3 37.51 14.68 -13.53
CA PHE A 3 38.04 15.89 -12.88
C PHE A 3 39.53 16.01 -13.13
N VAL A 4 39.96 17.20 -13.56
CA VAL A 4 41.37 17.60 -13.71
C VAL A 4 41.69 18.57 -12.57
N TYR A 5 42.78 18.32 -11.84
CA TYR A 5 43.29 19.25 -10.83
C TYR A 5 44.65 19.82 -11.26
N LEU A 6 44.76 21.14 -11.25
CA LEU A 6 46.02 21.85 -11.36
C LEU A 6 46.55 22.16 -9.95
N ILE A 7 47.80 21.77 -9.69
CA ILE A 7 48.55 22.20 -8.51
C ILE A 7 49.34 23.45 -8.94
N CYS A 8 49.14 24.57 -8.23
CA CYS A 8 49.96 25.76 -8.40
C CYS A 8 50.74 26.02 -7.11
N GLU A 9 52.07 26.12 -7.24
CA GLU A 9 53.00 26.40 -6.13
C GLU A 9 52.70 27.75 -5.46
N THR A 10 52.75 27.76 -4.13
CA THR A 10 52.49 28.94 -3.31
C THR A 10 53.69 29.89 -3.24
N VAL A 11 53.56 31.08 -3.83
CA VAL A 11 54.40 32.24 -3.49
C VAL A 11 53.78 32.97 -2.30
N LYS A 12 54.50 33.07 -1.18
CA LYS A 12 54.07 33.79 0.04
C LYS A 12 54.13 35.31 -0.18
N GLN A 13 53.08 35.90 -0.73
CA GLN A 13 52.83 37.35 -0.62
C GLN A 13 51.65 37.62 0.33
N LYS A 14 51.78 38.64 1.18
CA LYS A 14 50.70 39.08 2.09
C LYS A 14 49.54 39.63 1.25
N PRO A 15 48.29 39.16 1.46
CA PRO A 15 47.17 39.55 0.62
C PRO A 15 46.83 41.04 0.78
N THR A 16 46.80 41.75 -0.34
CA THR A 16 46.33 43.14 -0.43
C THR A 16 44.84 43.24 -0.08
N PRO A 17 44.31 44.43 0.27
CA PRO A 17 42.90 44.60 0.62
C PRO A 17 41.94 44.10 -0.47
N THR A 18 42.30 44.28 -1.74
CA THR A 18 41.58 43.79 -2.92
C THR A 18 41.60 42.26 -3.00
N MET A 19 42.74 41.64 -2.71
CA MET A 19 42.90 40.19 -2.69
C MET A 19 42.15 39.54 -1.51
N LYS A 20 42.06 40.22 -0.36
CA LYS A 20 41.21 39.80 0.77
C LYS A 20 39.73 39.82 0.40
N ARG A 21 39.26 40.84 -0.32
CA ARG A 21 37.88 40.90 -0.83
C ARG A 21 37.60 39.77 -1.82
N PHE A 22 38.52 39.52 -2.74
CA PHE A 22 38.39 38.42 -3.71
C PHE A 22 38.37 37.04 -3.05
N LEU A 23 39.24 36.80 -2.07
CA LEU A 23 39.25 35.55 -1.28
C LEU A 23 37.99 35.39 -0.42
N PHE A 24 37.43 36.49 0.10
CA PHE A 24 36.16 36.47 0.83
C PHE A 24 34.98 36.13 -0.09
N SER A 25 34.96 36.68 -1.30
CA SER A 25 33.98 36.33 -2.33
C SER A 25 34.11 34.87 -2.76
N LEU A 26 35.33 34.37 -2.93
CA LEU A 26 35.58 32.97 -3.29
C LEU A 26 35.17 32.00 -2.16
N ALA A 27 35.40 32.39 -0.90
CA ALA A 27 34.94 31.64 0.27
C ALA A 27 33.41 31.63 0.38
N LEU A 28 32.73 32.73 0.02
CA LEU A 28 31.26 32.77 -0.05
C LEU A 28 30.71 31.86 -1.15
N VAL A 29 31.35 31.83 -2.32
CA VAL A 29 30.97 30.95 -3.44
C VAL A 29 31.25 29.48 -3.12
N ALA A 30 32.34 29.17 -2.41
CA ALA A 30 32.63 27.83 -1.94
C ALA A 30 31.65 27.38 -0.82
N ALA A 31 31.27 28.28 0.08
CA ALA A 31 30.28 28.02 1.13
C ALA A 31 28.86 27.81 0.55
N SER A 32 28.48 28.55 -0.49
CA SER A 32 27.21 28.33 -1.20
C SER A 32 27.22 27.05 -2.03
N ALA A 33 28.35 26.70 -2.65
CA ALA A 33 28.52 25.40 -3.31
C ALA A 33 28.44 24.24 -2.31
N MET A 34 28.99 24.37 -1.09
CA MET A 34 28.86 23.34 -0.05
C MET A 34 27.45 23.25 0.55
N MET A 35 26.70 24.36 0.65
CA MET A 35 25.27 24.32 1.01
C MET A 35 24.41 23.66 -0.08
N ALA A 36 24.77 23.79 -1.35
CA ALA A 36 24.10 23.07 -2.44
C ALA A 36 24.38 21.55 -2.42
N ILE A 37 25.52 21.12 -1.86
CA ILE A 37 25.88 19.70 -1.69
C ILE A 37 25.26 19.10 -0.41
N ALA A 38 24.80 19.95 0.52
CA ALA A 38 24.12 19.56 1.76
C ALA A 38 22.59 19.56 1.65
N GLN A 39 22.02 19.63 0.44
CA GLN A 39 20.64 19.20 0.28
C GLN A 39 20.63 17.69 0.50
N PRO A 40 19.81 17.15 1.43
CA PRO A 40 19.55 15.71 1.40
C PRO A 40 19.17 15.40 -0.05
N PHE A 41 19.78 14.36 -0.61
CA PHE A 41 19.40 13.83 -1.90
C PHE A 41 17.97 13.31 -1.76
N VAL A 42 16.99 14.21 -1.79
CA VAL A 42 15.60 13.90 -1.96
C VAL A 42 15.52 13.57 -3.43
N ARG A 43 15.69 12.29 -3.73
CA ARG A 43 15.28 11.72 -5.01
C ARG A 43 13.77 11.94 -5.08
N THR A 44 13.34 13.06 -5.66
CA THR A 44 11.98 13.14 -6.16
C THR A 44 11.96 12.11 -7.30
N ASN A 45 11.47 10.91 -7.03
CA ASN A 45 11.11 9.97 -8.08
C ASN A 45 9.91 10.59 -8.82
N SER A 46 10.17 11.59 -9.67
CA SER A 46 9.19 12.18 -10.57
C SER A 46 8.79 11.23 -11.71
N ALA A 47 9.23 9.98 -11.67
CA ALA A 47 9.06 8.99 -12.71
C ALA A 47 7.91 8.00 -12.44
N THR A 48 7.45 7.85 -11.19
CA THR A 48 6.30 6.98 -10.87
C THR A 48 5.02 7.82 -10.89
N PRO A 49 4.08 7.60 -11.82
CA PRO A 49 2.79 8.27 -11.79
C PRO A 49 2.07 7.97 -10.48
N LYS A 50 1.55 9.01 -9.83
CA LYS A 50 0.73 8.84 -8.64
C LYS A 50 -0.66 8.38 -9.05
N ILE A 51 -1.22 7.42 -8.32
CA ILE A 51 -2.63 7.06 -8.45
C ILE A 51 -3.44 8.17 -7.79
N GLN A 52 -4.32 8.81 -8.56
CA GLN A 52 -5.11 9.95 -8.09
C GLN A 52 -6.52 9.84 -8.63
N PHE A 53 -7.49 9.99 -7.74
CA PHE A 53 -8.91 10.04 -8.05
C PHE A 53 -9.54 11.24 -7.33
N PRO A 54 -10.59 11.85 -7.91
CA PRO A 54 -11.31 12.91 -7.23
C PRO A 54 -12.11 12.35 -6.04
N ASP A 55 -12.36 13.21 -5.05
CA ASP A 55 -13.33 12.96 -4.00
C ASP A 55 -14.76 12.91 -4.60
N ILE A 56 -15.64 12.13 -3.97
CA ILE A 56 -17.07 12.08 -4.32
C ILE A 56 -17.90 12.79 -3.24
N PRO A 57 -19.17 13.17 -3.50
CA PRO A 57 -19.98 13.88 -2.52
C PRO A 57 -20.02 13.21 -1.14
N GLY A 58 -19.52 13.91 -0.12
CA GLY A 58 -19.54 13.44 1.27
C GLY A 58 -18.41 12.49 1.68
N PHE A 59 -17.47 12.15 0.78
CA PHE A 59 -16.37 11.23 1.06
C PHE A 59 -15.05 11.66 0.44
N HIS A 60 -13.97 11.43 1.16
CA HIS A 60 -12.63 11.39 0.59
C HIS A 60 -12.41 10.06 -0.13
N THR A 61 -11.86 10.11 -1.33
CA THR A 61 -11.42 8.93 -2.08
C THR A 61 -10.00 8.59 -1.67
N LEU A 62 -9.84 7.59 -0.79
CA LEU A 62 -8.54 7.16 -0.29
C LEU A 62 -8.01 5.99 -1.12
N VAL A 63 -6.79 6.10 -1.64
CA VAL A 63 -6.14 5.02 -2.38
C VAL A 63 -5.46 4.07 -1.40
N ALA A 64 -5.89 2.81 -1.35
CA ALA A 64 -5.44 1.85 -0.35
C ALA A 64 -4.81 0.59 -0.96
N ASP A 65 -3.80 0.06 -0.28
CA ASP A 65 -3.28 -1.29 -0.49
C ASP A 65 -3.22 -2.03 0.85
N LEU A 66 -4.13 -2.98 1.04
CA LEU A 66 -4.38 -3.62 2.33
C LEU A 66 -3.78 -5.04 2.42
N HIS A 67 -2.92 -5.39 1.47
CA HIS A 67 -2.24 -6.68 1.42
C HIS A 67 -0.78 -6.48 0.95
N THR A 68 0.15 -6.37 1.89
CA THR A 68 1.57 -6.15 1.59
C THR A 68 2.48 -6.92 2.54
N HIS A 69 3.65 -7.32 2.02
CA HIS A 69 4.62 -8.15 2.74
C HIS A 69 5.99 -7.49 2.85
N SER A 70 6.76 -7.95 3.83
CA SER A 70 8.14 -7.55 4.12
C SER A 70 9.05 -8.76 4.41
N VAL A 71 10.33 -8.52 4.67
CA VAL A 71 11.27 -9.57 5.09
C VAL A 71 10.91 -10.24 6.42
N PHE A 72 9.90 -9.75 7.14
CA PHE A 72 9.40 -10.42 8.36
C PHE A 72 8.54 -11.64 8.04
N SER A 73 7.97 -11.77 6.84
CA SER A 73 7.53 -13.06 6.28
C SER A 73 8.48 -13.51 5.18
N ASP A 74 8.14 -13.26 3.92
CA ASP A 74 8.69 -13.89 2.73
C ASP A 74 8.92 -12.92 1.56
N ALA A 75 8.72 -11.62 1.78
CA ALA A 75 9.09 -10.59 0.82
C ALA A 75 10.58 -10.20 0.91
N SER A 76 11.05 -9.42 -0.05
CA SER A 76 12.46 -9.06 -0.21
C SER A 76 12.83 -7.64 0.24
N VAL A 77 11.94 -6.93 0.94
CA VAL A 77 12.14 -5.53 1.33
C VAL A 77 11.96 -5.29 2.84
N TRP A 78 12.70 -4.33 3.38
CA TRP A 78 12.51 -3.88 4.76
C TRP A 78 11.14 -3.17 4.91
N PRO A 79 10.41 -3.31 6.03
CA PRO A 79 9.05 -2.77 6.16
C PRO A 79 8.91 -1.28 5.82
N THR A 80 9.91 -0.44 6.15
CA THR A 80 9.85 1.01 5.87
C THR A 80 9.88 1.34 4.37
N VAL A 81 10.35 0.42 3.53
CA VAL A 81 10.30 0.58 2.07
C VAL A 81 8.85 0.65 1.60
N ARG A 82 7.93 -0.12 2.19
CA ARG A 82 6.49 -0.06 1.85
C ARG A 82 5.89 1.32 2.10
N VAL A 83 6.33 2.00 3.15
CA VAL A 83 5.92 3.39 3.44
C VAL A 83 6.45 4.35 2.36
N GLU A 84 7.69 4.17 1.91
CA GLU A 84 8.28 5.00 0.85
C GLU A 84 7.61 4.77 -0.50
N GLU A 85 7.35 3.52 -0.86
CA GLU A 85 6.62 3.13 -2.08
C GLU A 85 5.21 3.73 -2.07
N ALA A 86 4.46 3.57 -0.98
CA ALA A 86 3.12 4.11 -0.82
C ALA A 86 3.07 5.63 -1.07
N LEU A 87 3.98 6.38 -0.45
CA LEU A 87 4.05 7.84 -0.62
C LEU A 87 4.47 8.27 -2.02
N ALA A 88 5.38 7.51 -2.65
CA ALA A 88 5.83 7.77 -4.02
C ALA A 88 4.71 7.52 -5.04
N GLU A 89 3.92 6.47 -4.84
CA GLU A 89 2.83 6.02 -5.71
C GLU A 89 1.49 6.72 -5.42
N GLY A 90 1.39 7.49 -4.33
CA GLY A 90 0.20 8.27 -4.00
C GLY A 90 -0.87 7.50 -3.24
N LEU A 91 -0.51 6.45 -2.51
CA LEU A 91 -1.41 5.74 -1.61
C LEU A 91 -1.66 6.58 -0.35
N ASP A 92 -2.92 6.60 0.10
CA ASP A 92 -3.36 7.20 1.36
C ASP A 92 -3.38 6.19 2.51
N VAL A 93 -3.56 4.89 2.22
CA VAL A 93 -3.72 3.83 3.23
C VAL A 93 -2.88 2.61 2.86
N ILE A 94 -2.13 2.06 3.81
CA ILE A 94 -1.55 0.72 3.66
C ILE A 94 -1.74 -0.13 4.92
N SER A 95 -1.70 -1.45 4.75
CA SER A 95 -1.58 -2.41 5.85
C SER A 95 -0.35 -3.30 5.64
N MET A 96 0.44 -3.50 6.69
CA MET A 96 1.45 -4.57 6.69
C MET A 96 0.75 -5.84 7.16
N THR A 97 0.78 -6.85 6.29
CA THR A 97 0.06 -8.10 6.50
C THR A 97 0.99 -9.27 6.28
N ASP A 98 2.22 -9.20 6.79
CA ASP A 98 3.15 -10.34 6.78
C ASP A 98 2.43 -11.62 7.27
N HIS A 99 2.77 -12.76 6.65
CA HIS A 99 2.26 -14.05 7.07
C HIS A 99 2.48 -14.32 8.56
N VAL A 100 1.42 -14.72 9.26
CA VAL A 100 1.46 -15.04 10.70
C VAL A 100 2.19 -16.36 10.96
N GLU A 101 2.20 -17.28 9.99
CA GLU A 101 2.74 -18.64 10.10
C GLU A 101 4.03 -18.89 9.31
N TYR A 102 4.34 -18.05 8.31
CA TYR A 102 5.39 -18.31 7.34
C TYR A 102 6.55 -17.32 7.43
N HIS A 103 7.67 -17.78 7.99
CA HIS A 103 8.88 -16.99 8.27
C HIS A 103 10.14 -17.65 7.67
N PRO A 104 10.30 -17.69 6.34
CA PRO A 104 11.47 -18.30 5.69
C PRO A 104 12.81 -17.69 6.12
N PHE A 105 12.83 -16.41 6.54
CA PHE A 105 14.05 -15.71 6.95
C PHE A 105 14.37 -15.82 8.45
N LYS A 106 13.66 -16.65 9.21
CA LYS A 106 13.78 -16.72 10.68
C LYS A 106 15.16 -17.03 11.25
N LYS A 107 16.05 -17.57 10.42
CA LYS A 107 17.46 -17.77 10.78
C LYS A 107 18.18 -16.43 11.03
N TYR A 108 17.74 -15.35 10.37
CA TYR A 108 18.38 -14.04 10.39
C TYR A 108 17.51 -12.95 11.00
N ILE A 109 16.18 -13.11 10.95
CA ILE A 109 15.20 -12.17 11.48
C ILE A 109 14.40 -12.88 12.57
N PRO A 110 14.33 -12.37 13.81
CA PRO A 110 13.53 -13.01 14.86
C PRO A 110 12.06 -13.17 14.47
N GLU A 111 11.44 -14.29 14.87
CA GLU A 111 9.99 -14.50 14.73
C GLU A 111 9.25 -13.59 15.72
N ASP A 112 8.83 -12.42 15.25
CA ASP A 112 7.95 -11.49 15.94
C ASP A 112 6.98 -10.86 14.92
N ASN A 113 5.72 -11.27 14.98
CA ASN A 113 4.69 -10.83 14.03
C ASN A 113 4.25 -9.37 14.27
N LEU A 114 4.66 -8.74 15.37
CA LEU A 114 4.38 -7.33 15.64
C LEU A 114 5.48 -6.41 15.08
N ALA A 115 6.70 -6.91 14.89
CA ALA A 115 7.86 -6.08 14.62
C ALA A 115 7.73 -5.26 13.34
N SER A 116 7.25 -5.84 12.23
CA SER A 116 7.05 -5.10 10.99
C SER A 116 5.97 -4.03 11.12
N THR A 117 4.87 -4.33 11.83
CA THR A 117 3.79 -3.39 12.15
C THR A 117 4.31 -2.20 12.97
N GLU A 118 5.10 -2.44 14.01
CA GLU A 118 5.70 -1.37 14.82
C GLU A 118 6.65 -0.49 13.98
N LEU A 119 7.45 -1.09 13.10
CA LEU A 119 8.38 -0.38 12.23
C LEU A 119 7.64 0.54 11.25
N ILE A 120 6.57 0.07 10.61
CA ILE A 120 5.80 0.90 9.67
C ILE A 120 5.05 2.02 10.37
N LEU A 121 4.49 1.78 11.57
CA LEU A 121 3.76 2.78 12.34
C LEU A 121 4.68 3.94 12.71
N ASN A 122 5.89 3.60 13.16
CA ASN A 122 6.92 4.59 13.44
C ASN A 122 7.38 5.32 12.18
N ALA A 123 7.58 4.61 11.07
CA ALA A 123 8.04 5.21 9.82
C ALA A 123 6.99 6.10 9.15
N ALA A 124 5.70 5.84 9.36
CA ALA A 124 4.60 6.66 8.83
C ALA A 124 4.25 7.85 9.73
N LYS A 125 4.81 7.93 10.95
CA LYS A 125 4.54 9.02 11.89
C LYS A 125 4.80 10.38 11.24
N ASN A 126 3.81 11.27 11.33
CA ASN A 126 3.81 12.62 10.73
C ASN A 126 3.86 12.65 9.19
N LYS A 127 3.58 11.54 8.51
CA LYS A 127 3.42 11.48 7.06
C LYS A 127 1.93 11.41 6.71
N PRO A 128 1.50 11.86 5.51
CA PRO A 128 0.12 11.76 5.07
C PRO A 128 -0.21 10.33 4.60
N LEU A 129 -0.01 9.34 5.47
CA LEU A 129 -0.24 7.93 5.19
C LEU A 129 -0.91 7.28 6.41
N ILE A 130 -2.05 6.66 6.18
CA ILE A 130 -2.82 5.93 7.19
C ILE A 130 -2.30 4.49 7.23
N MET A 131 -1.90 4.05 8.42
CA MET A 131 -1.40 2.71 8.64
C MET A 131 -2.43 1.88 9.39
N ILE A 132 -2.80 0.74 8.83
CA ILE A 132 -3.71 -0.22 9.48
C ILE A 132 -2.88 -1.42 9.93
N PRO A 133 -2.87 -1.76 11.23
CA PRO A 133 -2.23 -2.99 11.69
C PRO A 133 -3.01 -4.18 11.12
N GLY A 134 -2.29 -5.19 10.62
CA GLY A 134 -2.89 -6.38 10.06
C GLY A 134 -1.95 -7.57 10.09
N GLY A 135 -2.42 -8.71 9.61
CA GLY A 135 -1.65 -9.92 9.43
C GLY A 135 -2.36 -10.85 8.46
N GLU A 136 -1.59 -11.53 7.62
CA GLU A 136 -2.15 -12.56 6.76
C GLU A 136 -2.13 -13.91 7.47
N ILE A 137 -3.30 -14.50 7.64
CA ILE A 137 -3.48 -15.76 8.35
C ILE A 137 -3.59 -16.91 7.34
N SER A 138 -2.49 -17.66 7.20
CA SER A 138 -2.20 -18.60 6.11
C SER A 138 -1.75 -19.99 6.59
N ALA A 139 -2.33 -20.50 7.68
CA ALA A 139 -1.95 -21.81 8.25
C ALA A 139 -2.22 -23.03 7.34
N THR A 140 -3.02 -22.86 6.28
CA THR A 140 -3.33 -23.86 5.24
C THR A 140 -3.30 -23.17 3.86
N SER A 141 -3.74 -23.83 2.79
CA SER A 141 -3.72 -23.24 1.43
C SER A 141 -4.80 -22.17 1.19
N ASP A 142 -5.46 -21.72 2.25
CA ASP A 142 -6.48 -20.68 2.23
C ASP A 142 -6.01 -19.56 3.14
N HIS A 143 -6.13 -18.35 2.63
CA HIS A 143 -5.44 -17.18 3.14
C HIS A 143 -6.47 -16.10 3.44
N PHE A 144 -6.32 -15.46 4.61
CA PHE A 144 -7.20 -14.37 5.02
C PHE A 144 -6.39 -13.25 5.63
N ASN A 145 -6.57 -12.04 5.17
CA ASN A 145 -6.08 -10.87 5.89
C ASN A 145 -7.04 -10.51 7.01
N ALA A 146 -6.48 -10.31 8.20
CA ALA A 146 -7.16 -9.73 9.34
C ALA A 146 -6.61 -8.33 9.61
N LEU A 147 -7.39 -7.31 9.26
CA LEU A 147 -7.08 -5.91 9.50
C LEU A 147 -7.58 -5.46 10.87
N PHE A 148 -6.99 -4.40 11.41
CA PHE A 148 -7.33 -3.79 12.70
C PHE A 148 -7.15 -4.73 13.91
N ILE A 149 -6.40 -5.81 13.76
CA ILE A 149 -6.03 -6.67 14.89
C ILE A 149 -4.91 -6.02 15.70
N ASN A 150 -4.84 -6.34 16.99
CA ASN A 150 -3.89 -5.73 17.93
C ASN A 150 -2.79 -6.69 18.40
N ASN A 151 -2.90 -7.98 18.09
CA ASN A 151 -1.93 -8.99 18.47
C ASN A 151 -1.77 -10.08 17.39
N GLN A 152 -0.88 -9.83 16.44
CA GLN A 152 -0.46 -10.78 15.41
C GLN A 152 0.36 -11.96 15.98
N ASN A 153 0.86 -11.85 17.20
CA ASN A 153 1.57 -12.93 17.90
C ASN A 153 0.62 -13.94 18.55
N ASP A 154 -0.70 -13.72 18.49
CA ASP A 154 -1.68 -14.70 18.97
C ASP A 154 -1.56 -16.04 18.22
N THR A 155 -1.11 -17.07 18.93
CA THR A 155 -0.92 -18.41 18.38
C THR A 155 -2.19 -19.05 17.85
N VAL A 156 -3.38 -18.61 18.28
CA VAL A 156 -4.67 -19.13 17.77
C VAL A 156 -4.88 -18.72 16.31
N LEU A 157 -4.30 -17.60 15.88
CA LEU A 157 -4.29 -17.21 14.46
C LEU A 157 -3.61 -18.30 13.60
N LYS A 158 -2.62 -19.03 14.14
CA LYS A 158 -1.92 -20.11 13.42
C LYS A 158 -2.70 -21.42 13.33
N ASN A 159 -3.96 -21.46 13.79
CA ASN A 159 -4.75 -22.68 13.81
C ASN A 159 -5.09 -23.12 12.38
N LYS A 160 -4.84 -24.40 12.07
CA LYS A 160 -5.10 -24.98 10.74
C LYS A 160 -6.57 -25.03 10.36
N THR A 161 -7.50 -24.95 11.32
CA THR A 161 -8.94 -24.87 11.07
C THR A 161 -9.32 -23.41 10.81
N PRO A 162 -9.76 -23.04 9.58
CA PRO A 162 -10.02 -21.65 9.21
C PRO A 162 -11.01 -20.93 10.13
N SER A 163 -12.11 -21.61 10.52
CA SER A 163 -13.10 -21.03 11.43
C SER A 163 -12.54 -20.65 12.81
N ILE A 164 -11.56 -21.41 13.33
CA ILE A 164 -10.94 -21.11 14.63
C ILE A 164 -10.05 -19.86 14.53
N ARG A 165 -9.19 -19.80 13.50
CA ARG A 165 -8.28 -18.68 13.32
C ARG A 165 -8.98 -17.39 12.90
N ILE A 166 -10.01 -17.48 12.05
CA ILE A 166 -10.87 -16.34 11.71
C ILE A 166 -11.58 -15.84 12.96
N LYS A 167 -12.15 -16.74 13.77
CA LYS A 167 -12.78 -16.33 15.03
C LYS A 167 -11.79 -15.61 15.94
N ALA A 168 -10.55 -16.08 16.07
CA ALA A 168 -9.54 -15.39 16.87
C ALA A 168 -9.25 -13.96 16.36
N ALA A 169 -9.15 -13.77 15.05
CA ALA A 169 -9.06 -12.43 14.47
C ALA A 169 -10.30 -11.56 14.77
N LYS A 170 -11.50 -12.13 14.66
CA LYS A 170 -12.76 -11.45 15.01
C LYS A 170 -12.86 -11.11 16.49
N ASP A 171 -12.36 -11.94 17.39
CA ASP A 171 -12.33 -11.70 18.83
C ASP A 171 -11.39 -10.52 19.18
N GLN A 172 -10.38 -10.24 18.36
CA GLN A 172 -9.56 -9.02 18.43
C GLN A 172 -10.25 -7.78 17.81
N GLY A 173 -11.47 -7.93 17.28
CA GLY A 173 -12.21 -6.88 16.58
C GLY A 173 -11.80 -6.69 15.12
N GLY A 174 -11.13 -7.69 14.52
CA GLY A 174 -10.60 -7.58 13.17
C GLY A 174 -11.65 -7.49 12.08
N PHE A 175 -11.30 -6.79 10.99
CA PHE A 175 -11.98 -6.88 9.70
C PHE A 175 -11.27 -7.96 8.88
N VAL A 176 -11.97 -9.05 8.58
CA VAL A 176 -11.36 -10.22 7.92
C VAL A 176 -11.84 -10.29 6.47
N PHE A 177 -10.93 -10.45 5.51
CA PHE A 177 -11.28 -10.71 4.13
C PHE A 177 -10.56 -11.93 3.57
N TRP A 178 -11.20 -12.59 2.60
CA TRP A 178 -10.61 -13.75 1.91
C TRP A 178 -9.67 -13.28 0.80
N ASN A 179 -8.42 -13.71 0.87
CA ASN A 179 -7.38 -13.35 -0.09
C ASN A 179 -7.44 -14.24 -1.33
N HIS A 180 -7.11 -13.63 -2.47
CA HIS A 180 -6.86 -14.26 -3.77
C HIS A 180 -7.57 -15.62 -3.99
N PRO A 181 -8.91 -15.65 -3.99
CA PRO A 181 -9.67 -16.91 -3.95
C PRO A 181 -9.41 -17.81 -5.18
N GLY A 182 -9.13 -17.23 -6.35
CA GLY A 182 -8.78 -18.01 -7.54
C GLY A 182 -7.32 -18.46 -7.60
N TRP A 183 -6.43 -17.93 -6.75
CA TRP A 183 -5.05 -18.40 -6.64
C TRP A 183 -5.04 -19.78 -6.00
N THR A 184 -4.78 -20.81 -6.79
CA THR A 184 -4.92 -22.16 -6.28
C THR A 184 -4.03 -23.20 -6.95
N SER A 185 -3.46 -24.02 -6.08
CA SER A 185 -3.13 -25.43 -6.31
C SER A 185 -4.38 -26.35 -6.28
N ARG A 186 -5.57 -25.79 -6.02
CA ARG A 186 -6.90 -26.43 -5.83
C ARG A 186 -7.94 -26.17 -6.93
N ALA A 187 -7.98 -25.02 -7.59
CA ALA A 187 -8.86 -24.67 -8.71
C ALA A 187 -8.04 -24.65 -10.01
N LYS A 188 -7.98 -25.81 -10.66
CA LYS A 188 -7.18 -26.02 -11.88
C LYS A 188 -7.64 -25.16 -13.07
N ASP A 189 -8.80 -24.52 -12.96
CA ASP A 189 -9.43 -23.65 -13.94
C ASP A 189 -9.27 -22.16 -13.60
N GLY A 190 -8.61 -21.82 -12.49
CA GLY A 190 -8.36 -20.43 -12.06
C GLY A 190 -9.57 -19.73 -11.44
N ASN A 191 -10.66 -20.45 -11.16
CA ASN A 191 -11.87 -19.90 -10.54
C ASN A 191 -11.81 -19.98 -9.00
N ALA A 192 -12.52 -19.08 -8.31
CA ALA A 192 -12.74 -19.17 -6.88
C ALA A 192 -13.36 -20.53 -6.49
N PRO A 193 -12.78 -21.28 -5.54
CA PRO A 193 -13.24 -22.61 -5.19
C PRO A 193 -14.59 -22.56 -4.47
N VAL A 194 -15.39 -23.60 -4.66
CA VAL A 194 -16.59 -23.84 -3.85
C VAL A 194 -16.16 -24.41 -2.49
N ASP A 195 -16.28 -23.61 -1.43
CA ASP A 195 -16.03 -24.03 -0.05
C ASP A 195 -17.23 -23.69 0.84
N GLU A 196 -18.05 -24.70 1.15
CA GLU A 196 -19.26 -24.53 1.98
C GLU A 196 -18.95 -24.00 3.39
N GLY A 197 -17.76 -24.30 3.93
CA GLY A 197 -17.33 -23.80 5.22
C GLY A 197 -17.11 -22.29 5.20
N PHE A 198 -16.52 -21.77 4.12
CA PHE A 198 -16.30 -20.32 3.98
C PHE A 198 -17.62 -19.59 3.76
N TYR A 199 -18.56 -20.19 3.02
CA TYR A 199 -19.89 -19.59 2.82
C TYR A 199 -20.66 -19.46 4.13
N GLN A 200 -20.57 -20.46 5.03
CA GLN A 200 -21.16 -20.35 6.37
C GLN A 200 -20.51 -19.22 7.19
N LEU A 201 -19.19 -19.05 7.09
CA LEU A 201 -18.48 -17.97 7.78
C LEU A 201 -18.85 -16.59 7.22
N MET A 202 -19.05 -16.47 5.90
CA MET A 202 -19.56 -15.25 5.27
C MET A 202 -20.98 -14.92 5.74
N GLU A 203 -21.88 -15.91 5.76
CA GLU A 203 -23.26 -15.74 6.26
C GLU A 203 -23.31 -15.31 7.72
N GLN A 204 -22.37 -15.80 8.54
CA GLN A 204 -22.21 -15.42 9.96
C GLN A 204 -21.49 -14.07 10.17
N GLY A 205 -21.12 -13.35 9.10
CA GLY A 205 -20.37 -12.09 9.17
C GLY A 205 -18.94 -12.22 9.71
N GLN A 206 -18.41 -13.45 9.75
CA GLN A 206 -17.03 -13.73 10.17
C GLN A 206 -16.02 -13.35 9.08
N ILE A 207 -16.42 -13.45 7.80
CA ILE A 207 -15.68 -12.90 6.66
C ILE A 207 -16.44 -11.65 6.18
N ASN A 208 -15.75 -10.52 6.15
CA ASN A 208 -16.31 -9.19 5.88
C ASN A 208 -16.07 -8.72 4.44
N GLY A 209 -15.06 -9.26 3.77
CA GLY A 209 -14.66 -8.86 2.44
C GLY A 209 -14.07 -10.01 1.63
N ILE A 210 -13.83 -9.75 0.35
CA ILE A 210 -13.18 -10.67 -0.57
C ILE A 210 -12.29 -9.90 -1.54
N GLU A 211 -11.09 -10.41 -1.80
CA GLU A 211 -10.28 -9.95 -2.93
C GLU A 211 -10.90 -10.42 -4.24
N ILE A 212 -11.28 -9.47 -5.08
CA ILE A 212 -11.74 -9.74 -6.44
C ILE A 212 -10.62 -9.58 -7.46
N CYS A 213 -9.57 -8.83 -7.09
CA CYS A 213 -8.33 -8.76 -7.83
C CYS A 213 -7.13 -8.78 -6.87
N ASN A 214 -6.07 -9.50 -7.21
CA ASN A 214 -4.81 -9.55 -6.48
C ASN A 214 -3.66 -9.55 -7.49
N GLY A 215 -2.68 -8.66 -7.31
CA GLY A 215 -1.67 -8.43 -8.34
C GLY A 215 -2.35 -7.99 -9.64
N ASP A 216 -2.25 -8.78 -10.70
CA ASP A 216 -2.93 -8.52 -11.99
C ASP A 216 -4.02 -9.55 -12.31
N GLU A 217 -4.33 -10.44 -11.36
CA GLU A 217 -5.36 -11.47 -11.51
C GLU A 217 -6.70 -10.91 -11.08
N PHE A 218 -7.73 -11.06 -11.91
CA PHE A 218 -9.10 -10.62 -11.64
C PHE A 218 -10.08 -11.79 -11.79
N TRP A 219 -10.92 -12.00 -10.78
CA TRP A 219 -11.85 -13.13 -10.67
C TRP A 219 -13.31 -12.66 -10.64
N PRO A 220 -13.98 -12.49 -11.79
CA PRO A 220 -15.33 -11.92 -11.85
C PRO A 220 -16.40 -12.73 -11.10
N GLU A 221 -16.21 -14.03 -10.91
CA GLU A 221 -17.11 -14.92 -10.17
C GLU A 221 -17.20 -14.58 -8.67
N THR A 222 -16.16 -13.96 -8.11
CA THR A 222 -16.15 -13.47 -6.72
C THR A 222 -17.20 -12.39 -6.48
N LEU A 223 -17.60 -11.65 -7.53
CA LEU A 223 -18.65 -10.63 -7.45
C LEU A 223 -20.01 -11.23 -7.08
N VAL A 224 -20.27 -12.48 -7.49
CA VAL A 224 -21.50 -13.20 -7.11
C VAL A 224 -21.51 -13.49 -5.62
N LEU A 225 -20.36 -13.89 -5.06
CA LEU A 225 -20.21 -14.11 -3.62
C LEU A 225 -20.35 -12.80 -2.85
N ALA A 226 -19.68 -11.74 -3.30
CA ALA A 226 -19.75 -10.44 -2.67
C ALA A 226 -21.19 -9.89 -2.64
N GLN A 227 -21.93 -10.02 -3.74
CA GLN A 227 -23.33 -9.64 -3.79
C GLN A 227 -24.20 -10.50 -2.86
N ARG A 228 -24.01 -11.82 -2.87
CA ARG A 228 -24.81 -12.78 -2.09
C ARG A 228 -24.64 -12.61 -0.59
N TYR A 229 -23.40 -12.42 -0.13
CA TYR A 229 -23.04 -12.40 1.29
C TYR A 229 -22.72 -11.01 1.81
N HIS A 230 -23.00 -9.96 1.04
CA HIS A 230 -22.77 -8.57 1.43
C HIS A 230 -21.31 -8.33 1.86
N LEU A 231 -20.37 -8.77 1.02
CA LEU A 231 -18.93 -8.62 1.26
C LEU A 231 -18.42 -7.33 0.63
N THR A 232 -17.46 -6.70 1.30
CA THR A 232 -16.71 -5.58 0.74
C THR A 232 -15.80 -6.07 -0.38
N LEU A 233 -15.76 -5.32 -1.48
CA LEU A 233 -14.88 -5.61 -2.60
C LEU A 233 -13.49 -5.07 -2.28
N LEU A 234 -12.47 -5.93 -2.34
CA LEU A 234 -11.08 -5.53 -2.19
C LEU A 234 -10.27 -5.91 -3.42
N GLY A 235 -9.26 -5.12 -3.70
CA GLY A 235 -8.17 -5.54 -4.54
C GLY A 235 -6.88 -4.91 -4.10
N ASN A 236 -5.84 -5.72 -4.02
CA ASN A 236 -4.57 -5.35 -3.40
C ASN A 236 -3.39 -5.89 -4.21
N SER A 237 -2.19 -5.48 -3.82
CA SER A 237 -0.98 -5.83 -4.56
C SER A 237 -0.43 -7.21 -4.26
N ASP A 238 -0.56 -7.65 -3.00
CA ASP A 238 0.15 -8.81 -2.46
C ASP A 238 1.65 -8.78 -2.77
N ILE A 239 2.22 -7.58 -2.60
CA ILE A 239 3.56 -7.32 -3.11
C ILE A 239 4.64 -7.95 -2.24
N HIS A 240 5.52 -8.72 -2.88
CA HIS A 240 6.69 -9.35 -2.25
C HIS A 240 8.03 -8.73 -2.70
N GLY A 241 8.06 -8.15 -3.91
CA GLY A 241 9.24 -7.48 -4.46
C GLY A 241 9.28 -5.98 -4.18
N VAL A 242 10.22 -5.29 -4.83
CA VAL A 242 10.25 -3.82 -4.89
C VAL A 242 9.24 -3.35 -5.94
N SER A 243 8.37 -2.41 -5.57
CA SER A 243 7.25 -1.95 -6.41
C SER A 243 7.70 -1.38 -7.76
N HIS A 244 8.82 -0.67 -7.79
CA HIS A 244 9.37 -0.08 -9.00
C HIS A 244 9.69 -1.11 -10.10
N TYR A 245 9.93 -2.37 -9.75
CA TYR A 245 10.15 -3.44 -10.73
C TYR A 245 8.87 -4.19 -11.11
N ALA A 246 7.82 -4.09 -10.28
CA ALA A 246 6.53 -4.69 -10.54
C ALA A 246 5.64 -3.81 -11.43
N TYR A 247 5.72 -2.48 -11.23
CA TYR A 247 4.82 -1.51 -11.83
C TYR A 247 5.56 -0.57 -12.78
N THR A 248 4.93 -0.28 -13.91
CA THR A 248 5.42 0.63 -14.96
C THR A 248 4.43 1.80 -15.12
N PRO A 249 4.79 2.88 -15.84
CA PRO A 249 3.85 4.00 -16.02
C PRO A 249 2.49 3.62 -16.63
N ASP A 250 2.44 2.53 -17.39
CA ASP A 250 1.25 1.95 -18.02
C ASP A 250 0.63 0.78 -17.23
N ARG A 251 1.25 0.36 -16.13
CA ARG A 251 0.77 -0.74 -15.26
C ARG A 251 0.94 -0.34 -13.80
N HIS A 252 -0.14 0.08 -13.19
CA HIS A 252 -0.16 0.52 -11.80
C HIS A 252 -0.38 -0.65 -10.84
N ARG A 253 -0.07 -0.41 -9.56
CA ARG A 253 -0.43 -1.27 -8.45
C ARG A 253 -1.95 -1.47 -8.38
N THR A 254 -2.41 -2.70 -8.22
CA THR A 254 -3.81 -2.95 -7.88
C THR A 254 -4.11 -2.40 -6.49
N VAL A 255 -5.15 -1.56 -6.41
CA VAL A 255 -5.52 -0.83 -5.20
C VAL A 255 -7.02 -0.87 -4.96
N THR A 256 -7.40 -0.66 -3.70
CA THR A 256 -8.78 -0.42 -3.28
C THR A 256 -8.97 1.07 -3.06
N LEU A 257 -9.90 1.68 -3.77
CA LEU A 257 -10.40 3.02 -3.48
C LEU A 257 -11.43 2.91 -2.35
N ILE A 258 -11.18 3.59 -1.23
CA ILE A 258 -12.03 3.58 -0.04
C ILE A 258 -12.68 4.96 0.11
N PHE A 259 -14.01 5.00 0.18
CA PHE A 259 -14.77 6.25 0.32
C PHE A 259 -15.07 6.52 1.80
N ALA A 260 -14.14 7.24 2.44
CA ALA A 260 -14.13 7.53 3.87
C ALA A 260 -14.60 8.96 4.17
N LYS A 261 -15.31 9.16 5.29
CA LYS A 261 -15.81 10.49 5.68
C LYS A 261 -14.67 11.43 6.11
N GLU A 262 -13.64 10.88 6.72
CA GLU A 262 -12.43 11.58 7.15
C GLU A 262 -11.18 10.76 6.79
N LYS A 263 -10.01 11.41 6.76
CA LYS A 263 -8.73 10.75 6.53
C LYS A 263 -8.18 10.13 7.83
N THR A 264 -8.91 9.20 8.42
CA THR A 264 -8.58 8.54 9.70
C THR A 264 -8.72 7.03 9.63
N PRO A 265 -7.97 6.24 10.44
CA PRO A 265 -8.15 4.79 10.51
C PRO A 265 -9.59 4.35 10.82
N GLU A 266 -10.29 5.11 11.67
CA GLU A 266 -11.67 4.82 12.08
C GLU A 266 -12.64 5.03 10.91
N SER A 267 -12.47 6.08 10.12
CA SER A 267 -13.28 6.33 8.92
C SER A 267 -12.98 5.34 7.81
N VAL A 268 -11.73 4.87 7.69
CA VAL A 268 -11.38 3.77 6.78
C VAL A 268 -12.10 2.49 7.19
N ARG A 269 -12.04 2.14 8.47
CA ARG A 269 -12.76 0.98 9.02
C ARG A 269 -14.27 1.08 8.75
N GLU A 270 -14.88 2.21 9.06
CA GLU A 270 -16.32 2.41 8.83
C GLU A 270 -16.69 2.31 7.35
N ALA A 271 -15.85 2.80 6.44
CA ALA A 271 -16.07 2.64 5.00
C ALA A 271 -15.97 1.19 4.54
N LEU A 272 -14.97 0.44 5.04
CA LEU A 272 -14.82 -0.99 4.79
C LEU A 272 -16.01 -1.79 5.31
N GLU A 273 -16.49 -1.51 6.53
CA GLU A 273 -17.66 -2.18 7.12
C GLU A 273 -18.98 -1.87 6.39
N ASN A 274 -19.05 -0.77 5.64
CA ASN A 274 -20.21 -0.36 4.84
C ASN A 274 -20.03 -0.60 3.34
N GLN A 275 -19.07 -1.42 2.92
CA GLN A 275 -18.82 -1.81 1.52
C GLN A 275 -18.62 -0.61 0.58
N ARG A 276 -18.10 0.51 1.10
CA ARG A 276 -17.87 1.72 0.29
C ARG A 276 -16.50 1.67 -0.36
N THR A 277 -16.35 0.75 -1.31
CA THR A 277 -15.11 0.53 -2.03
C THR A 277 -15.31 0.39 -3.54
N ILE A 278 -14.28 0.78 -4.28
CA ILE A 278 -14.08 0.45 -5.70
C ILE A 278 -12.69 -0.15 -5.84
N VAL A 279 -12.56 -1.24 -6.57
CA VAL A 279 -11.26 -1.85 -6.89
C VAL A 279 -10.74 -1.28 -8.21
N TYR A 280 -9.49 -0.82 -8.21
CA TYR A 280 -8.79 -0.37 -9.42
C TYR A 280 -7.68 -1.37 -9.75
N CYS A 281 -7.88 -2.13 -10.82
CA CYS A 281 -7.04 -3.27 -11.21
C CYS A 281 -6.84 -3.26 -12.73
N GLY A 282 -5.61 -3.05 -13.19
CA GLY A 282 -5.29 -2.88 -14.60
C GLY A 282 -6.10 -1.75 -15.25
N ASN A 283 -6.98 -2.08 -16.20
CA ASN A 283 -7.85 -1.10 -16.85
C ASN A 283 -9.28 -1.10 -16.30
N TYR A 284 -9.52 -1.78 -15.18
CA TYR A 284 -10.85 -1.99 -14.61
C TYR A 284 -11.05 -1.18 -13.33
N LEU A 285 -12.18 -0.47 -13.26
CA LEU A 285 -12.77 0.00 -12.01
C LEU A 285 -13.99 -0.89 -11.72
N VAL A 286 -13.97 -1.59 -10.59
CA VAL A 286 -15.01 -2.54 -10.22
C VAL A 286 -15.61 -2.15 -8.87
N GLY A 287 -16.91 -1.90 -8.84
CA GLY A 287 -17.63 -1.49 -7.64
C GLY A 287 -19.14 -1.45 -7.87
N THR A 288 -19.87 -0.89 -6.91
CA THR A 288 -21.33 -0.73 -7.05
C THR A 288 -21.67 0.33 -8.10
N PRO A 289 -22.82 0.22 -8.79
CA PRO A 289 -23.24 1.21 -9.78
C PRO A 289 -23.29 2.64 -9.24
N ASP A 290 -23.71 2.81 -7.98
CA ASP A 290 -23.80 4.12 -7.34
C ASP A 290 -22.42 4.77 -7.16
N LEU A 291 -21.48 4.09 -6.51
CA LEU A 291 -20.12 4.61 -6.30
C LEU A 291 -19.40 4.85 -7.63
N LEU A 292 -19.54 3.93 -8.59
CA LEU A 292 -18.92 4.08 -9.92
C LEU A 292 -19.48 5.31 -10.64
N THR A 293 -20.80 5.53 -10.59
CA THR A 293 -21.43 6.70 -11.21
C THR A 293 -20.92 8.00 -10.59
N GLN A 294 -20.83 8.06 -9.26
CA GLN A 294 -20.33 9.24 -8.55
C GLN A 294 -18.86 9.51 -8.90
N LEU A 295 -18.00 8.48 -8.88
CA LEU A 295 -16.58 8.60 -9.21
C LEU A 295 -16.36 9.03 -10.67
N LEU A 296 -17.08 8.41 -11.62
CA LEU A 296 -16.99 8.76 -13.03
C LEU A 296 -17.46 10.20 -13.28
N THR A 297 -18.57 10.61 -12.65
CA THR A 297 -19.07 11.99 -12.76
C THR A 297 -18.05 12.99 -12.24
N ALA A 298 -17.41 12.70 -11.10
CA ALA A 298 -16.38 13.56 -10.53
C ALA A 298 -15.08 13.58 -11.37
N SER A 299 -14.82 12.55 -12.16
CA SER A 299 -13.59 12.40 -12.96
C SER A 299 -13.68 13.04 -14.36
N LEU A 300 -14.88 13.43 -14.80
CA LEU A 300 -15.10 13.97 -16.15
C LEU A 300 -15.27 15.49 -16.12
N GLN A 301 -14.45 16.19 -16.90
CA GLN A 301 -14.66 17.60 -17.21
C GLN A 301 -15.33 17.72 -18.58
N VAL A 302 -16.62 18.09 -18.61
CA VAL A 302 -17.37 18.31 -19.84
C VAL A 302 -17.49 19.81 -20.10
N SER A 303 -16.93 20.29 -21.20
CA SER A 303 -17.05 21.69 -21.64
C SER A 303 -17.61 21.78 -23.05
N LEU A 304 -18.51 22.74 -23.29
CA LEU A 304 -18.94 23.07 -24.66
C LEU A 304 -17.80 23.75 -25.42
N PRO A 305 -17.62 23.47 -26.71
CA PRO A 305 -16.63 24.16 -27.52
C PRO A 305 -16.94 25.66 -27.55
N VAL A 306 -15.93 26.48 -27.26
CA VAL A 306 -16.04 27.94 -27.40
C VAL A 306 -16.02 28.25 -28.90
N VAL A 307 -17.18 28.61 -29.45
CA VAL A 307 -17.26 29.18 -30.80
C VAL A 307 -16.82 30.64 -30.70
N ILE A 308 -15.60 30.93 -31.14
CA ILE A 308 -15.11 32.30 -31.29
C ILE A 308 -15.75 32.85 -32.57
N HIS A 309 -16.61 33.87 -32.44
CA HIS A 309 -17.21 34.61 -33.55
C HIS A 309 -16.30 35.75 -34.02
#